data_AF-A0A1N6ZGF6-F1
#
_entry.id   AF-A0A1N6ZGF6-F1
#
_cell.length_a   1.000
_cell.length_b   1.000
_cell.length_c   1.000
_cell.angle_alpha   90.00
_cell.angle_beta   90.00
_cell.angle_gamma   90.00
#
_symmetry.space_group_name_H-M   'P 1'
#
loop_
_entity.id
_entity.type
_entity.pdbx_description
1 polymer ?
#
loop_
_entity_poly.entity_id
_entity_poly.type
_entity_poly.pdbx_seq_one_letter_code
_entity_poly.pdbx_strand_id
1 'polypeptide(L)'
;MLPRRPSERDGSKPDSRAISPVIGVVLMVAIVVVVAAIAGAMALDMADTSEPRPNVALEAEPDGDSTTYEVSHQYGEELEGDITFQSADDSEELDDVELISPGGETSIDVEDADISEVDVIWTGEDGTEYIVDTLTLEPYIETEHGLEFGTYDDCEAIGYDHADSEEHDDIEIDEGVDVADDTVHCDINADAEVEIEDGYTLVGNLAIEDLEVENGTVEGDIRATEEVELEGDDDDDDEAKVDGDIELDGTGEENEFELEDGHVTGSIDAHGVDESELEIEDSTVDGAVDIHVEGSEEAELEIDDSTIEGPVEIYSEDEVDLEIDGEIKDSVVIFSGDEVELDSQGTVAGSVDIYSDGDIDVEGINDESVEEHSESDFE
;
A
#
# COMPACT_ATOMS: atom_id res chain seq x y z
N MET A 1 13.14 -91.25 -58.18
CA MET A 1 11.89 -90.47 -58.16
C MET A 1 12.26 -89.03 -58.50
N LEU A 2 11.82 -88.52 -59.66
CA LEU A 2 11.81 -87.09 -60.01
C LEU A 2 10.70 -86.37 -59.19
N PRO A 3 10.48 -85.05 -59.33
CA PRO A 3 11.27 -83.89 -58.87
C PRO A 3 10.35 -82.90 -58.08
N ARG A 4 10.83 -81.75 -57.56
CA ARG A 4 10.07 -80.47 -57.58
C ARG A 4 11.00 -79.26 -57.54
N ARG A 5 10.51 -78.20 -58.19
CA ARG A 5 11.18 -77.06 -58.84
C ARG A 5 11.68 -75.95 -57.89
N PRO A 6 12.60 -75.10 -58.38
CA PRO A 6 13.01 -73.85 -57.74
C PRO A 6 11.94 -72.76 -57.90
N SER A 7 11.84 -71.85 -56.91
CA SER A 7 11.14 -70.57 -57.07
C SER A 7 12.15 -69.44 -57.12
N GLU A 8 12.33 -68.93 -58.33
CA GLU A 8 12.92 -67.64 -58.63
C GLU A 8 11.92 -66.54 -58.25
N ARG A 9 12.34 -65.55 -57.44
CA ARG A 9 11.75 -64.22 -57.43
C ARG A 9 12.86 -63.18 -57.37
N ASP A 10 13.26 -62.81 -58.58
CA ASP A 10 13.52 -61.46 -59.07
C ASP A 10 13.71 -60.37 -58.00
N GLY A 11 14.97 -60.18 -57.61
CA GLY A 11 15.43 -58.92 -57.05
C GLY A 11 15.69 -57.94 -58.18
N SER A 12 14.66 -57.20 -58.56
CA SER A 12 14.79 -55.97 -59.35
C SER A 12 15.85 -55.09 -58.69
N LYS A 13 17.04 -55.03 -59.30
CA LYS A 13 18.08 -54.07 -58.90
C LYS A 13 17.52 -52.69 -59.24
N PRO A 14 17.44 -51.75 -58.30
CA PRO A 14 17.04 -50.40 -58.64
C PRO A 14 18.07 -49.85 -59.63
N ASP A 15 17.59 -49.51 -60.82
CA ASP A 15 18.36 -48.76 -61.82
C ASP A 15 18.97 -47.54 -61.12
N SER A 16 20.27 -47.61 -60.84
CA SER A 16 21.05 -46.46 -60.41
C SER A 16 21.21 -45.55 -61.64
N ARG A 17 20.16 -44.81 -61.97
CA ARG A 17 20.20 -43.69 -62.90
C ARG A 17 21.17 -42.67 -62.30
N ALA A 18 22.41 -42.74 -62.75
CA ALA A 18 23.42 -41.73 -62.46
C ALA A 18 22.90 -40.40 -63.04
N ILE A 19 22.51 -39.50 -62.15
CA ILE A 19 22.08 -38.15 -62.51
C ILE A 19 23.29 -37.47 -63.15
N SER A 20 23.09 -36.82 -64.31
CA SER A 20 24.22 -36.19 -65.01
C SER A 20 24.81 -35.10 -64.11
N PRO A 21 26.14 -34.92 -64.08
CA PRO A 21 26.79 -33.96 -63.17
C PRO A 21 26.20 -32.54 -63.27
N VAL A 22 25.79 -32.13 -64.46
CA VAL A 22 25.20 -30.80 -64.71
C VAL A 22 23.77 -30.72 -64.19
N ILE A 23 22.96 -31.76 -64.38
CA ILE A 23 21.59 -31.79 -63.87
C ILE A 23 21.58 -31.88 -62.35
N GLY A 24 22.53 -32.62 -61.76
CA GLY A 24 22.71 -32.70 -60.31
C GLY A 24 23.04 -31.34 -59.69
N VAL A 25 23.92 -30.56 -60.33
CA VAL A 25 24.26 -29.21 -59.85
C VAL A 25 23.07 -28.26 -59.93
N VAL A 26 22.34 -28.26 -61.06
CA VAL A 26 21.15 -27.38 -61.19
C VAL A 26 20.08 -27.74 -60.16
N LEU A 27 19.82 -29.04 -59.96
CA LEU A 27 18.86 -29.52 -58.97
C LEU A 27 19.27 -29.17 -57.53
N MET A 28 20.57 -29.29 -57.22
CA MET A 28 21.13 -28.97 -55.92
C MET A 28 21.03 -27.47 -55.62
N VAL A 29 21.34 -26.61 -56.60
CA VAL A 29 21.18 -25.16 -56.43
C VAL A 29 19.69 -24.81 -56.26
N ALA A 30 18.81 -25.43 -57.04
CA ALA A 30 17.37 -25.16 -56.95
C ALA A 30 16.80 -25.47 -55.56
N ILE A 31 17.15 -26.62 -54.96
CA ILE A 31 16.65 -26.96 -53.63
C ILE A 31 17.24 -26.07 -52.54
N VAL A 32 18.52 -25.70 -52.63
CA VAL A 32 19.17 -24.78 -51.68
C VAL A 32 18.51 -23.40 -51.72
N VAL A 33 18.18 -22.89 -52.91
CA VAL A 33 17.49 -21.60 -53.05
C VAL A 33 16.09 -21.65 -52.43
N VAL A 34 15.34 -22.74 -52.65
CA VAL A 34 14.01 -22.90 -52.04
C VAL A 34 14.10 -23.00 -50.53
N VAL A 35 15.02 -23.81 -49.99
CA VAL A 35 15.21 -23.96 -48.54
C VAL A 35 15.67 -22.64 -47.92
N ALA A 36 16.60 -21.92 -48.55
CA ALA A 36 17.06 -20.62 -48.08
C ALA A 36 15.94 -19.56 -48.11
N ALA A 37 15.07 -19.58 -49.12
CA ALA A 37 13.93 -18.67 -49.19
C ALA A 37 12.89 -18.96 -48.09
N ILE A 38 12.60 -20.23 -47.82
CA ILE A 38 11.67 -20.63 -46.74
C ILE A 38 12.27 -20.29 -45.38
N ALA A 39 13.54 -20.63 -45.14
CA ALA A 39 14.23 -20.28 -43.91
C ALA A 39 14.34 -18.75 -43.73
N GLY A 40 14.55 -18.00 -44.82
CA GLY A 40 14.55 -16.55 -44.80
C GLY A 40 13.18 -15.95 -44.49
N ALA A 41 12.10 -16.53 -45.02
CA ALA A 41 10.73 -16.11 -44.68
C ALA A 41 10.39 -16.42 -43.22
N MET A 42 10.72 -17.61 -42.72
CA MET A 42 10.53 -17.98 -41.30
C MET A 42 11.39 -17.12 -40.36
N ALA A 43 12.59 -16.72 -40.78
CA ALA A 43 13.43 -15.81 -40.01
C ALA A 43 12.92 -14.38 -40.03
N LEU A 44 12.23 -13.95 -41.09
CA LEU A 44 11.56 -12.64 -41.15
C LEU A 44 10.28 -12.63 -40.31
N ASP A 45 9.54 -13.73 -40.29
CA ASP A 45 8.33 -13.94 -39.47
C ASP A 45 8.66 -14.00 -37.96
N MET A 46 9.89 -14.38 -37.61
CA MET A 46 10.43 -14.26 -36.24
C MET A 46 11.15 -12.93 -35.99
N ALA A 47 11.24 -12.07 -37.01
CA ALA A 47 11.81 -10.73 -36.90
C ALA A 47 10.74 -9.64 -36.84
N ASP A 48 9.45 -9.99 -36.84
CA ASP A 48 8.43 -9.19 -36.13
C ASP A 48 8.76 -9.34 -34.64
N THR A 49 9.72 -8.54 -34.21
CA THR A 49 10.17 -8.45 -32.83
C THR A 49 9.14 -7.60 -32.12
N SER A 50 8.26 -8.22 -31.33
CA SER A 50 7.50 -7.48 -30.33
C SER A 50 8.49 -6.61 -29.55
N GLU A 51 8.17 -5.33 -29.44
CA GLU A 51 8.95 -4.39 -28.64
C GLU A 51 9.04 -4.96 -27.21
N PRO A 52 10.22 -4.96 -26.57
CA PRO A 52 10.34 -5.42 -25.20
C PRO A 52 9.50 -4.54 -24.27
N ARG A 53 8.80 -5.14 -23.29
CA ARG A 53 8.06 -4.41 -22.26
C ARG A 53 9.03 -3.47 -21.53
N PRO A 54 8.74 -2.16 -21.44
CA PRO A 54 9.54 -1.22 -20.65
C PRO A 54 9.42 -1.56 -19.16
N ASN A 55 10.49 -1.34 -18.40
CA ASN A 55 10.46 -1.48 -16.94
C ASN A 55 10.40 -0.09 -16.33
N VAL A 56 9.32 0.19 -15.63
CA VAL A 56 9.02 1.45 -14.95
C VAL A 56 8.46 1.15 -13.57
N ALA A 57 8.62 2.10 -12.67
CA ALA A 57 7.90 2.18 -11.40
C ALA A 57 7.09 3.47 -11.45
N LEU A 58 5.78 3.32 -11.32
CA LEU A 58 4.83 4.42 -11.25
C LEU A 58 4.17 4.41 -9.88
N GLU A 59 3.79 5.58 -9.42
CA GLU A 59 3.08 5.78 -8.15
C GLU A 59 1.87 6.67 -8.40
N ALA A 60 0.82 6.51 -7.61
CA ALA A 60 -0.43 7.22 -7.78
C ALA A 60 -0.91 7.73 -6.43
N GLU A 61 -0.91 9.04 -6.29
CA GLU A 61 -1.27 9.75 -5.07
C GLU A 61 -2.55 10.57 -5.34
N PRO A 62 -3.41 10.82 -4.35
CA PRO A 62 -4.60 11.62 -4.58
C PRO A 62 -4.29 13.12 -4.84
N ASP A 63 -4.93 13.73 -5.85
CA ASP A 63 -4.72 15.14 -6.25
C ASP A 63 -5.89 16.03 -5.80
N GLY A 64 -6.04 16.17 -4.47
CA GLY A 64 -6.93 17.18 -3.85
C GLY A 64 -8.43 17.14 -4.22
N ASP A 65 -8.90 16.07 -4.86
CA ASP A 65 -10.29 15.81 -5.26
C ASP A 65 -10.58 14.29 -5.15
N SER A 66 -11.79 13.88 -4.73
CA SER A 66 -12.16 12.47 -4.45
C SER A 66 -12.19 11.50 -5.62
N THR A 67 -11.87 11.98 -6.80
CA THR A 67 -11.84 11.17 -8.01
C THR A 67 -10.59 11.40 -8.84
N THR A 68 -9.63 12.22 -8.39
CA THR A 68 -8.45 12.58 -9.19
C THR A 68 -7.19 12.08 -8.50
N TYR A 69 -6.36 11.36 -9.25
CA TYR A 69 -5.07 10.86 -8.76
C TYR A 69 -3.93 11.43 -9.61
N GLU A 70 -2.91 11.99 -8.99
CA GLU A 70 -1.64 12.32 -9.62
C GLU A 70 -0.78 11.06 -9.73
N VAL A 71 -0.46 10.68 -10.97
CA VAL A 71 0.43 9.55 -11.27
C VAL A 71 1.82 10.09 -11.57
N SER A 72 2.80 9.71 -10.75
CA SER A 72 4.20 10.10 -10.85
C SER A 72 5.06 8.97 -11.43
N HIS A 73 6.05 9.31 -12.25
CA HIS A 73 7.02 8.35 -12.77
C HIS A 73 8.32 8.40 -11.98
N GLN A 74 8.42 7.51 -10.99
CA GLN A 74 9.52 7.47 -10.04
C GLN A 74 10.83 7.03 -10.70
N TYR A 75 10.86 5.84 -11.32
CA TYR A 75 12.07 5.28 -11.90
C TYR A 75 11.82 4.44 -13.16
N GLY A 76 12.85 4.31 -13.99
CA GLY A 76 12.86 3.35 -15.10
C GLY A 76 13.05 3.96 -16.48
N GLU A 77 12.51 3.28 -17.49
CA GLU A 77 12.58 3.68 -18.90
C GLU A 77 11.52 4.73 -19.24
N GLU A 78 11.86 5.76 -20.02
CA GLU A 78 10.88 6.71 -20.54
C GLU A 78 9.81 5.96 -21.36
N LEU A 79 8.53 6.18 -21.02
CA LEU A 79 7.42 5.54 -21.71
C LEU A 79 7.10 6.32 -23.00
N GLU A 80 7.82 5.98 -24.07
CA GLU A 80 7.56 6.51 -25.42
C GLU A 80 6.40 5.73 -26.08
N GLY A 81 5.15 6.21 -25.99
CA GLY A 81 3.97 5.57 -26.59
C GLY A 81 2.63 6.15 -26.10
N ASP A 82 1.52 5.50 -26.51
CA ASP A 82 0.19 5.74 -25.94
C ASP A 82 0.07 4.96 -24.62
N ILE A 83 -0.36 5.63 -23.55
CA ILE A 83 -0.59 5.02 -22.23
C ILE A 83 -2.09 5.06 -21.95
N THR A 84 -2.62 3.94 -21.51
CA THR A 84 -4.04 3.80 -21.16
C THR A 84 -4.14 3.25 -19.75
N PHE A 85 -4.95 3.90 -18.92
CA PHE A 85 -5.30 3.44 -17.58
C PHE A 85 -6.62 2.69 -17.65
N GLN A 86 -6.68 1.52 -17.00
CA GLN A 86 -7.90 0.74 -16.91
C GLN A 86 -8.08 0.17 -15.50
N SER A 87 -9.33 -0.05 -15.10
CA SER A 87 -9.65 -0.81 -13.88
C SER A 87 -9.09 -2.24 -13.97
N ALA A 88 -8.37 -2.70 -12.95
CA ALA A 88 -7.85 -4.06 -12.89
C ALA A 88 -8.96 -5.12 -12.77
N ASP A 89 -10.10 -4.76 -12.17
CA ASP A 89 -11.21 -5.68 -11.90
C ASP A 89 -12.04 -6.04 -13.14
N ASP A 90 -12.39 -5.04 -13.94
CA ASP A 90 -13.36 -5.17 -15.03
C ASP A 90 -12.90 -4.59 -16.37
N SER A 91 -11.68 -4.04 -16.41
CA SER A 91 -11.01 -3.56 -17.62
C SER A 91 -11.76 -2.42 -18.32
N GLU A 92 -12.50 -1.61 -17.56
CA GLU A 92 -13.04 -0.35 -18.07
C GLU A 92 -11.90 0.68 -18.22
N GLU A 93 -11.86 1.34 -19.38
CA GLU A 93 -10.88 2.38 -19.71
C GLU A 93 -11.24 3.64 -18.92
N LEU A 94 -10.27 4.13 -18.12
CA LEU A 94 -10.43 5.28 -17.23
C LEU A 94 -9.94 6.55 -17.94
N ASP A 95 -8.68 6.55 -18.35
CA ASP A 95 -8.06 7.69 -19.02
C ASP A 95 -6.98 7.28 -20.04
N ASP A 96 -6.66 8.20 -20.95
CA ASP A 96 -5.62 8.06 -21.97
C ASP A 96 -4.67 9.26 -21.97
N VAL A 97 -3.37 9.00 -21.76
CA VAL A 97 -2.33 10.03 -21.70
C VAL A 97 -1.18 9.74 -22.67
N GLU A 98 -0.52 10.81 -23.11
CA GLU A 98 0.66 10.72 -23.97
C GLU A 98 1.92 10.98 -23.14
N LEU A 99 2.87 10.02 -23.17
CA LEU A 99 4.28 10.17 -22.79
C LEU A 99 4.55 10.67 -21.35
N ILE A 100 5.00 9.75 -20.48
CA ILE A 100 5.47 10.08 -19.13
C ILE A 100 7.00 9.91 -19.07
N SER A 101 7.72 11.01 -18.85
CA SER A 101 9.17 11.00 -18.60
C SER A 101 9.47 10.72 -17.14
N PRO A 102 10.64 10.15 -16.78
CA PRO A 102 11.04 10.01 -15.38
C PRO A 102 11.05 11.37 -14.66
N GLY A 103 10.44 11.41 -13.47
CA GLY A 103 10.17 12.63 -12.69
C GLY A 103 9.09 13.53 -13.30
N GLY A 104 8.23 12.98 -14.15
CA GLY A 104 7.05 13.66 -14.69
C GLY A 104 5.78 13.15 -14.00
N GLU A 105 4.80 14.05 -13.90
CA GLU A 105 3.49 13.84 -13.28
C GLU A 105 2.37 13.89 -14.34
N THR A 106 1.29 13.16 -14.12
CA THR A 106 0.03 13.29 -14.88
C THR A 106 -1.15 12.91 -14.00
N SER A 107 -2.25 13.65 -14.06
CA SER A 107 -3.47 13.28 -13.34
C SER A 107 -4.31 12.29 -14.14
N ILE A 108 -5.01 11.39 -13.43
CA ILE A 108 -6.05 10.50 -13.96
C ILE A 108 -7.36 10.69 -13.17
N ASP A 109 -8.49 10.64 -13.87
CA ASP A 109 -9.82 10.69 -13.25
C ASP A 109 -10.39 9.27 -13.07
N VAL A 110 -10.69 8.89 -11.83
CA VAL A 110 -11.30 7.61 -11.43
C VAL A 110 -12.71 7.90 -10.88
N GLU A 111 -13.72 7.87 -11.76
CA GLU A 111 -15.10 8.23 -11.41
C GLU A 111 -15.81 7.22 -10.48
N ASP A 112 -15.28 6.00 -10.37
CA ASP A 112 -15.84 4.91 -9.55
C ASP A 112 -14.95 4.64 -8.34
N ALA A 113 -15.42 5.08 -7.16
CA ALA A 113 -14.70 4.95 -5.89
C ALA A 113 -14.53 3.50 -5.41
N ASP A 114 -15.21 2.53 -6.03
CA ASP A 114 -15.02 1.11 -5.73
C ASP A 114 -13.74 0.52 -6.40
N ILE A 115 -13.03 1.28 -7.24
CA ILE A 115 -11.79 0.85 -7.92
C ILE A 115 -10.59 1.10 -7.00
N SER A 116 -9.94 0.03 -6.53
CA SER A 116 -8.72 0.10 -5.70
C SER A 116 -7.43 -0.20 -6.45
N GLU A 117 -7.52 -0.72 -7.68
CA GLU A 117 -6.36 -1.10 -8.50
C GLU A 117 -6.53 -0.66 -9.96
N VAL A 118 -5.52 0.01 -10.52
CA VAL A 118 -5.49 0.50 -11.91
C VAL A 118 -4.31 -0.10 -12.66
N ASP A 119 -4.59 -0.82 -13.75
CA ASP A 119 -3.57 -1.29 -14.67
C ASP A 119 -3.10 -0.15 -15.60
N VAL A 120 -1.78 0.03 -15.67
CA VAL A 120 -1.15 0.93 -16.64
C VAL A 120 -0.77 0.14 -17.89
N ILE A 121 -1.40 0.44 -19.01
CA ILE A 121 -1.15 -0.22 -20.29
C ILE A 121 -0.32 0.70 -21.20
N TRP A 122 0.85 0.24 -21.58
CA TRP A 122 1.67 0.90 -22.61
C TRP A 122 1.49 0.24 -23.97
N THR A 123 1.30 1.07 -25.00
CA THR A 123 1.24 0.66 -26.40
C THR A 123 2.47 1.16 -27.16
N GLY A 124 3.33 0.24 -27.58
CA GLY A 124 4.54 0.56 -28.37
C GLY A 124 4.25 0.95 -29.83
N GLU A 125 5.27 1.43 -30.55
CA GLU A 125 5.14 1.97 -31.93
C GLU A 125 4.63 0.92 -32.94
N ASP A 126 4.92 -0.36 -32.68
CA ASP A 126 4.45 -1.50 -33.47
C ASP A 126 3.01 -1.94 -33.12
N GLY A 127 2.35 -1.25 -32.17
CA GLY A 127 1.01 -1.54 -31.67
C GLY A 127 0.95 -2.75 -30.74
N THR A 128 2.05 -3.06 -30.06
CA THR A 128 2.08 -4.12 -29.04
C THR A 128 1.74 -3.52 -27.69
N GLU A 129 0.77 -4.10 -27.00
CA GLU A 129 0.28 -3.65 -25.68
C GLU A 129 0.89 -4.52 -24.56
N TYR A 130 1.34 -3.87 -23.49
CA TYR A 130 1.73 -4.53 -22.25
C TYR A 130 1.16 -3.77 -21.06
N ILE A 131 0.65 -4.49 -20.06
CA ILE A 131 0.50 -3.94 -18.70
C ILE A 131 1.92 -3.73 -18.19
N VAL A 132 2.29 -2.48 -17.92
CA VAL A 132 3.63 -2.06 -17.48
C VAL A 132 3.73 -1.87 -15.98
N ASP A 133 2.61 -1.53 -15.34
CA ASP A 133 2.48 -1.48 -13.89
C ASP A 133 1.00 -1.68 -13.48
N THR A 134 0.77 -1.98 -12.21
CA THR A 134 -0.57 -1.98 -11.59
C THR A 134 -0.46 -1.11 -10.33
N LEU A 135 -1.16 0.02 -10.36
CA LEU A 135 -1.19 1.02 -9.30
C LEU A 135 -2.27 0.64 -8.29
N THR A 136 -1.93 0.63 -7.01
CA THR A 136 -2.92 0.62 -5.93
C THR A 136 -3.35 2.06 -5.70
N LEU A 137 -4.66 2.32 -5.65
CA LEU A 137 -5.18 3.64 -5.34
C LEU A 137 -5.46 3.73 -3.86
N GLU A 138 -4.86 4.73 -3.21
CA GLU A 138 -5.16 5.08 -1.82
C GLU A 138 -6.50 5.83 -1.78
N PRO A 139 -7.41 5.54 -0.86
CA PRO A 139 -8.67 6.25 -0.79
C PRO A 139 -8.42 7.73 -0.50
N TYR A 140 -8.80 8.63 -1.41
CA TYR A 140 -8.79 10.05 -1.10
C TYR A 140 -9.84 10.39 -0.04
N ILE A 141 -9.38 10.86 1.11
CA ILE A 141 -10.20 11.38 2.19
C ILE A 141 -10.20 12.92 2.05
N GLU A 142 -11.34 13.51 1.65
CA GLU A 142 -11.48 14.98 1.67
C GLU A 142 -11.52 15.48 3.12
N THR A 143 -10.43 16.08 3.59
CA THR A 143 -10.35 16.74 4.91
C THR A 143 -11.13 18.06 5.02
N GLU A 144 -11.94 18.49 4.04
CA GLU A 144 -12.61 19.82 4.08
C GLU A 144 -14.14 19.85 3.82
N HIS A 145 -14.82 18.72 3.63
CA HIS A 145 -16.28 18.76 3.44
C HIS A 145 -17.03 17.58 4.05
N GLY A 146 -17.21 17.65 5.38
CA GLY A 146 -18.39 17.17 6.10
C GLY A 146 -18.96 15.85 5.60
N LEU A 147 -18.40 14.76 6.12
CA LEU A 147 -18.98 13.42 6.09
C LEU A 147 -20.51 13.52 6.21
N GLU A 148 -21.23 12.99 5.23
CA GLU A 148 -22.70 12.99 5.25
C GLU A 148 -23.17 11.94 6.26
N PHE A 149 -23.05 12.28 7.55
CA PHE A 149 -23.48 11.45 8.66
C PHE A 149 -24.95 11.10 8.52
N GLY A 150 -25.24 9.80 8.57
CA GLY A 150 -26.61 9.34 8.65
C GLY A 150 -27.18 9.83 9.98
N THR A 151 -28.15 10.74 9.96
CA THR A 151 -28.82 11.14 11.21
C THR A 151 -29.56 9.93 11.78
N TYR A 152 -28.95 9.22 12.73
CA TYR A 152 -29.68 8.29 13.57
C TYR A 152 -30.55 9.12 14.52
N ASP A 153 -31.85 8.78 14.59
CA ASP A 153 -32.82 9.47 15.47
C ASP A 153 -32.41 9.42 16.97
N ASP A 154 -31.40 8.62 17.35
CA ASP A 154 -30.91 8.45 18.72
C ASP A 154 -29.71 9.39 19.07
N CYS A 155 -29.16 10.15 18.12
CA CYS A 155 -28.18 11.23 18.39
C CYS A 155 -28.78 12.41 19.19
N GLU A 156 -30.12 12.44 19.37
CA GLU A 156 -30.81 13.50 20.12
C GLU A 156 -30.46 13.49 21.63
N ALA A 157 -29.74 12.45 22.11
CA ALA A 157 -29.27 12.35 23.48
C ALA A 157 -27.97 13.13 23.74
N ILE A 158 -27.07 13.29 22.76
CA ILE A 158 -25.89 14.14 22.86
C ILE A 158 -26.35 15.59 22.57
N GLY A 159 -26.50 16.36 23.64
CA GLY A 159 -27.27 17.59 23.63
C GLY A 159 -26.67 18.71 22.77
N TYR A 160 -27.08 18.80 21.50
CA TYR A 160 -27.00 20.07 20.76
C TYR A 160 -27.97 21.11 21.37
N ASP A 161 -27.52 21.84 22.39
CA ASP A 161 -28.10 23.14 22.78
C ASP A 161 -27.02 24.20 23.03
N HIS A 162 -26.08 24.40 22.10
CA HIS A 162 -25.38 25.70 21.96
C HIS A 162 -25.01 26.09 20.51
N ALA A 163 -26.04 26.29 19.68
CA ALA A 163 -25.91 27.17 18.53
C ALA A 163 -25.83 28.63 19.01
N ASP A 164 -24.62 29.20 19.10
CA ASP A 164 -24.24 30.62 19.28
C ASP A 164 -23.33 30.90 20.51
N SER A 165 -22.15 30.30 20.63
CA SER A 165 -21.03 30.87 21.42
C SER A 165 -19.70 30.76 20.67
N GLU A 166 -18.89 31.81 20.76
CA GLU A 166 -17.49 31.84 20.32
C GLU A 166 -16.58 31.16 21.38
N GLU A 167 -17.04 30.07 21.96
CA GLU A 167 -16.37 29.21 22.95
C GLU A 167 -16.69 27.77 22.49
N HIS A 168 -15.65 27.01 22.14
CA HIS A 168 -15.72 25.57 21.88
C HIS A 168 -16.09 24.93 23.24
N ASP A 169 -17.22 24.25 23.29
CA ASP A 169 -17.63 23.50 24.49
C ASP A 169 -17.34 22.02 24.16
N ASP A 170 -16.49 21.40 24.97
CA ASP A 170 -16.02 20.00 24.87
C ASP A 170 -17.21 19.01 24.85
N ILE A 171 -17.08 17.86 24.17
CA ILE A 171 -18.14 16.84 24.11
C ILE A 171 -17.81 15.70 25.07
N GLU A 172 -18.18 15.87 26.34
CA GLU A 172 -18.09 14.82 27.36
C GLU A 172 -19.22 13.78 27.17
N ILE A 173 -18.89 12.50 27.01
CA ILE A 173 -19.83 11.37 27.13
C ILE A 173 -19.72 10.79 28.55
N ASP A 174 -20.28 11.53 29.53
CA ASP A 174 -20.18 11.24 30.97
C ASP A 174 -21.52 10.76 31.62
N GLU A 175 -21.52 10.54 32.95
CA GLU A 175 -22.73 10.44 33.82
C GLU A 175 -23.63 11.72 33.77
N GLY A 176 -24.15 12.04 32.59
CA GLY A 176 -24.93 13.25 32.30
C GLY A 176 -25.71 13.19 30.99
N VAL A 177 -25.26 12.38 30.03
CA VAL A 177 -26.03 12.05 28.82
C VAL A 177 -27.06 10.98 29.19
N ASP A 178 -28.33 11.37 29.33
CA ASP A 178 -29.47 10.50 29.66
C ASP A 178 -29.79 9.55 28.45
N VAL A 179 -28.79 8.80 27.96
CA VAL A 179 -28.99 7.65 27.07
C VAL A 179 -29.45 6.50 27.94
N ALA A 180 -30.55 5.86 27.56
CA ALA A 180 -31.14 4.81 28.38
C ALA A 180 -30.34 3.49 28.39
N ASP A 181 -29.19 3.46 27.72
CA ASP A 181 -28.34 2.31 27.44
C ASP A 181 -26.87 2.76 27.45
N ASP A 182 -25.96 1.91 27.95
CA ASP A 182 -24.49 2.09 28.01
C ASP A 182 -23.85 2.11 26.59
N THR A 183 -24.65 2.36 25.55
CA THR A 183 -24.25 2.31 24.14
C THR A 183 -24.87 3.48 23.39
N VAL A 184 -24.03 4.25 22.72
CA VAL A 184 -24.37 5.39 21.89
C VAL A 184 -24.22 4.96 20.43
N HIS A 185 -25.27 5.13 19.62
CA HIS A 185 -25.21 4.87 18.19
C HIS A 185 -25.23 6.19 17.43
N CYS A 186 -24.04 6.72 17.15
CA CYS A 186 -23.88 7.92 16.37
C CYS A 186 -22.49 8.01 15.78
N ASP A 187 -22.44 8.64 14.63
CA ASP A 187 -21.20 9.23 14.19
C ASP A 187 -21.05 10.62 14.84
N ILE A 188 -19.85 10.97 15.29
CA ILE A 188 -19.54 12.26 15.92
C ILE A 188 -18.59 13.03 15.00
N ASN A 189 -18.89 14.32 14.83
CA ASN A 189 -17.99 15.26 14.19
C ASN A 189 -17.97 16.56 14.97
N ALA A 190 -16.80 16.92 15.48
CA ALA A 190 -16.60 18.04 16.37
C ALA A 190 -15.22 18.65 16.12
N ASP A 191 -15.12 19.96 16.28
CA ASP A 191 -13.83 20.66 16.40
C ASP A 191 -13.58 20.89 17.91
N ALA A 192 -13.53 19.78 18.64
CA ALA A 192 -13.35 19.73 20.10
C ALA A 192 -13.00 18.29 20.55
N GLU A 193 -12.44 18.21 21.75
CA GLU A 193 -12.20 17.01 22.52
C GLU A 193 -13.47 16.18 22.78
N VAL A 194 -13.35 14.86 22.69
CA VAL A 194 -14.36 13.87 23.07
C VAL A 194 -13.81 12.94 24.15
N GLU A 195 -14.50 12.85 25.27
CA GLU A 195 -14.18 11.91 26.35
C GLU A 195 -15.22 10.76 26.37
N ILE A 196 -14.77 9.51 26.44
CA ILE A 196 -15.59 8.31 26.62
C ILE A 196 -15.22 7.62 27.93
N GLU A 197 -16.08 7.72 28.95
CA GLU A 197 -15.85 7.12 30.27
C GLU A 197 -16.06 5.58 30.30
N ASP A 198 -15.70 5.00 31.46
CA ASP A 198 -15.77 3.58 31.78
C ASP A 198 -17.06 2.86 31.32
N GLY A 199 -16.90 1.84 30.49
CA GLY A 199 -17.94 0.89 30.14
C GLY A 199 -19.02 1.42 29.20
N TYR A 200 -18.82 2.61 28.62
CA TYR A 200 -19.62 3.11 27.51
C TYR A 200 -19.12 2.55 26.18
N THR A 201 -20.06 2.31 25.27
CA THR A 201 -19.76 1.90 23.90
C THR A 201 -20.27 2.95 22.92
N LEU A 202 -19.40 3.53 22.12
CA LEU A 202 -19.79 4.29 20.94
C LEU A 202 -19.83 3.36 19.72
N VAL A 203 -20.87 3.46 18.91
CA VAL A 203 -21.01 2.74 17.65
C VAL A 203 -21.29 3.74 16.54
N GLY A 204 -20.29 3.94 15.69
CA GLY A 204 -20.25 4.97 14.67
C GLY A 204 -18.86 5.59 14.59
N ASN A 205 -18.64 6.38 13.54
CA ASN A 205 -17.33 6.93 13.26
C ASN A 205 -17.09 8.26 14.00
N LEU A 206 -15.84 8.53 14.37
CA LEU A 206 -15.41 9.78 15.00
C LEU A 206 -14.59 10.62 14.01
N ALA A 207 -14.80 11.94 14.02
CA ALA A 207 -14.01 12.93 13.31
C ALA A 207 -13.87 14.17 14.20
N ILE A 208 -12.80 14.23 14.99
CA ILE A 208 -12.67 15.08 16.18
C ILE A 208 -11.29 15.72 16.27
N GLU A 209 -11.10 16.63 17.24
CA GLU A 209 -9.80 17.26 17.49
C GLU A 209 -8.95 16.29 18.32
N ASP A 210 -9.46 15.99 19.52
CA ASP A 210 -8.83 15.11 20.51
C ASP A 210 -9.82 14.02 20.96
N LEU A 211 -9.30 12.85 21.33
CA LEU A 211 -10.08 11.74 21.88
C LEU A 211 -9.44 11.19 23.16
N GLU A 212 -10.21 11.11 24.23
CA GLU A 212 -9.86 10.33 25.42
C GLU A 212 -10.87 9.18 25.61
N VAL A 213 -10.38 7.94 25.78
CA VAL A 213 -11.23 6.78 26.08
C VAL A 213 -10.72 6.05 27.32
N GLU A 214 -11.42 6.18 28.43
CA GLU A 214 -11.16 5.45 29.67
C GLU A 214 -12.04 4.19 29.72
N ASN A 215 -11.46 2.99 29.61
CA ASN A 215 -12.16 1.69 29.68
C ASN A 215 -13.42 1.59 28.79
N GLY A 216 -13.43 2.34 27.69
CA GLY A 216 -14.54 2.45 26.75
C GLY A 216 -14.41 1.52 25.55
N THR A 217 -15.40 1.55 24.67
CA THR A 217 -15.33 0.86 23.38
C THR A 217 -15.84 1.75 22.26
N VAL A 218 -15.08 1.88 21.19
CA VAL A 218 -15.48 2.51 19.92
C VAL A 218 -15.63 1.42 18.87
N GLU A 219 -16.84 1.21 18.37
CA GLU A 219 -17.12 0.37 17.20
C GLU A 219 -17.28 1.28 15.97
N GLY A 220 -16.17 1.58 15.31
CA GLY A 220 -16.10 2.50 14.17
C GLY A 220 -14.71 3.08 14.00
N ASP A 221 -14.52 3.78 12.88
CA ASP A 221 -13.23 4.40 12.55
C ASP A 221 -13.09 5.73 13.29
N ILE A 222 -11.86 6.05 13.68
CA ILE A 222 -11.50 7.27 14.41
C ILE A 222 -10.64 8.13 13.49
N ARG A 223 -11.01 9.40 13.35
CA ARG A 223 -10.17 10.46 12.79
C ARG A 223 -9.99 11.54 13.83
N ALA A 224 -8.75 11.77 14.23
CA ALA A 224 -8.35 12.86 15.12
C ALA A 224 -7.40 13.80 14.39
N THR A 225 -7.28 15.04 14.87
CA THR A 225 -6.38 16.04 14.27
C THR A 225 -5.21 16.42 15.15
N GLU A 226 -5.19 16.04 16.42
CA GLU A 226 -4.07 16.29 17.32
C GLU A 226 -3.80 15.02 18.15
N GLU A 227 -4.72 14.63 19.03
CA GLU A 227 -4.42 13.62 20.06
C GLU A 227 -5.45 12.49 20.15
N VAL A 228 -4.98 11.27 20.45
CA VAL A 228 -5.82 10.11 20.81
C VAL A 228 -5.21 9.35 21.98
N GLU A 229 -5.85 9.39 23.13
CA GLU A 229 -5.51 8.63 24.33
C GLU A 229 -6.53 7.50 24.57
N LEU A 230 -6.06 6.27 24.68
CA LEU A 230 -6.86 5.07 24.95
C LEU A 230 -6.30 4.36 26.20
N GLU A 231 -6.97 4.53 27.34
CA GLU A 231 -6.52 4.00 28.63
C GLU A 231 -7.47 2.90 29.17
N GLY A 232 -6.91 1.70 29.40
CA GLY A 232 -7.55 0.62 30.15
C GLY A 232 -7.26 0.63 31.66
N ASP A 233 -7.80 -0.36 32.39
CA ASP A 233 -7.47 -0.66 33.78
C ASP A 233 -7.10 -2.14 33.91
N ASP A 234 -5.78 -2.35 33.92
CA ASP A 234 -5.04 -3.57 34.19
C ASP A 234 -5.57 -4.41 35.39
N ASP A 235 -6.14 -3.76 36.43
CA ASP A 235 -6.58 -4.44 37.67
C ASP A 235 -7.92 -5.20 37.51
N ASP A 236 -8.77 -4.82 36.56
CA ASP A 236 -10.16 -5.33 36.44
C ASP A 236 -10.49 -6.05 35.11
N ASP A 237 -9.49 -6.29 34.24
CA ASP A 237 -9.64 -6.81 32.86
C ASP A 237 -10.52 -5.86 31.99
N ASP A 238 -10.55 -4.58 32.32
CA ASP A 238 -11.22 -3.53 31.54
C ASP A 238 -10.16 -2.93 30.61
N GLU A 239 -10.43 -2.96 29.31
CA GLU A 239 -9.48 -2.56 28.25
C GLU A 239 -10.15 -1.45 27.44
N ALA A 240 -9.43 -0.40 27.05
CA ALA A 240 -9.89 0.53 26.02
C ALA A 240 -9.90 -0.17 24.66
N LYS A 241 -11.00 -0.08 23.91
CA LYS A 241 -11.16 -0.86 22.65
C LYS A 241 -11.59 -0.02 21.48
N VAL A 242 -10.93 -0.25 20.35
CA VAL A 242 -11.35 0.29 19.05
C VAL A 242 -11.51 -0.87 18.06
N ASP A 243 -12.76 -1.10 17.63
CA ASP A 243 -13.11 -2.01 16.52
C ASP A 243 -13.24 -1.18 15.23
N GLY A 244 -12.09 -0.74 14.71
CA GLY A 244 -11.95 0.15 13.56
C GLY A 244 -10.51 0.59 13.36
N ASP A 245 -10.30 1.39 12.32
CA ASP A 245 -9.02 2.03 12.03
C ASP A 245 -8.92 3.39 12.77
N ILE A 246 -7.69 3.80 13.10
CA ILE A 246 -7.38 5.08 13.74
C ILE A 246 -6.47 5.86 12.81
N GLU A 247 -6.84 7.11 12.54
CA GLU A 247 -6.13 8.02 11.64
C GLU A 247 -5.94 9.35 12.38
N LEU A 248 -4.69 9.76 12.59
CA LEU A 248 -4.31 11.07 13.10
C LEU A 248 -3.80 11.89 11.90
N ASP A 249 -4.72 12.59 11.23
CA ASP A 249 -4.44 13.43 10.05
C ASP A 249 -4.83 14.87 10.39
N GLY A 250 -3.89 15.54 11.04
CA GLY A 250 -4.02 16.86 11.60
C GLY A 250 -3.30 17.94 10.81
N THR A 251 -3.88 19.15 10.76
CA THR A 251 -3.07 20.34 10.43
C THR A 251 -2.19 20.83 11.59
N GLY A 252 -2.12 20.04 12.67
CA GLY A 252 -1.28 20.27 13.84
C GLY A 252 0.21 20.26 13.48
N GLU A 253 1.04 20.90 14.30
CA GLU A 253 2.50 20.77 14.18
C GLU A 253 2.94 19.38 14.71
N GLU A 254 2.21 18.82 15.67
CA GLU A 254 2.53 17.59 16.42
C GLU A 254 1.26 16.72 16.47
N ASN A 255 1.40 15.38 16.40
CA ASN A 255 0.32 14.43 16.71
C ASN A 255 0.81 13.45 17.78
N GLU A 256 -0.08 13.12 18.73
CA GLU A 256 0.23 12.25 19.87
C GLU A 256 -0.81 11.12 19.93
N PHE A 257 -0.35 9.88 20.07
CA PHE A 257 -1.21 8.72 20.25
C PHE A 257 -0.68 7.86 21.40
N GLU A 258 -1.54 7.63 22.39
CA GLU A 258 -1.25 6.78 23.53
C GLU A 258 -2.25 5.62 23.60
N LEU A 259 -1.74 4.40 23.76
CA LEU A 259 -2.53 3.20 23.97
C LEU A 259 -1.96 2.41 25.16
N GLU A 260 -2.60 2.56 26.33
CA GLU A 260 -2.28 1.84 27.57
C GLU A 260 -3.39 0.82 27.86
N ASP A 261 -3.03 -0.45 28.13
CA ASP A 261 -3.99 -1.51 28.49
C ASP A 261 -5.17 -1.67 27.49
N GLY A 262 -4.90 -1.51 26.20
CA GLY A 262 -5.92 -1.40 25.16
C GLY A 262 -5.80 -2.39 24.00
N HIS A 263 -6.82 -2.35 23.13
CA HIS A 263 -6.87 -3.18 21.94
C HIS A 263 -7.49 -2.46 20.73
N VAL A 264 -6.71 -2.36 19.65
CA VAL A 264 -7.13 -1.81 18.36
C VAL A 264 -7.17 -2.96 17.34
N THR A 265 -8.33 -3.18 16.72
CA THR A 265 -8.47 -4.27 15.74
C THR A 265 -8.05 -3.88 14.32
N GLY A 266 -8.04 -2.57 14.04
CA GLY A 266 -7.65 -1.99 12.76
C GLY A 266 -6.20 -1.53 12.74
N SER A 267 -5.88 -0.73 11.73
CA SER A 267 -4.58 -0.05 11.63
C SER A 267 -4.57 1.27 12.38
N ILE A 268 -3.37 1.73 12.71
CA ILE A 268 -3.10 3.08 13.24
C ILE A 268 -2.23 3.79 12.20
N ASP A 269 -2.69 4.93 11.72
CA ASP A 269 -2.00 5.78 10.75
C ASP A 269 -1.86 7.18 11.36
N ALA A 270 -0.63 7.66 11.50
CA ALA A 270 -0.33 8.98 12.06
C ALA A 270 0.46 9.82 11.07
N HIS A 271 -0.12 10.92 10.62
CA HIS A 271 0.48 11.86 9.67
C HIS A 271 0.75 13.21 10.34
N GLY A 272 1.97 13.39 10.84
CA GLY A 272 2.44 14.62 11.48
C GLY A 272 3.09 15.61 10.52
N VAL A 273 3.00 16.90 10.85
CA VAL A 273 3.63 17.97 10.05
C VAL A 273 5.05 18.26 10.50
N ASP A 274 5.30 18.44 11.80
CA ASP A 274 6.65 18.65 12.35
C ASP A 274 7.11 17.41 13.15
N GLU A 275 6.21 16.78 13.93
CA GLU A 275 6.49 15.64 14.84
C GLU A 275 5.32 14.63 14.88
N SER A 276 5.59 13.38 15.25
CA SER A 276 4.57 12.40 15.64
C SER A 276 5.11 11.43 16.67
N GLU A 277 4.41 11.34 17.81
CA GLU A 277 4.76 10.47 18.95
C GLU A 277 3.67 9.41 19.14
N LEU A 278 4.04 8.13 19.03
CA LEU A 278 3.15 6.99 19.27
C LEU A 278 3.68 6.13 20.43
N GLU A 279 2.92 6.00 21.50
CA GLU A 279 3.23 5.15 22.65
C GLU A 279 2.21 3.99 22.76
N ILE A 280 2.70 2.75 22.82
CA ILE A 280 1.86 1.54 22.92
C ILE A 280 2.34 0.66 24.08
N GLU A 281 1.63 0.71 25.20
CA GLU A 281 1.98 0.03 26.46
C GLU A 281 0.96 -1.06 26.83
N ASP A 282 1.44 -2.26 27.17
CA ASP A 282 0.64 -3.42 27.61
C ASP A 282 -0.56 -3.76 26.69
N SER A 283 -0.42 -3.45 25.40
CA SER A 283 -1.54 -3.36 24.45
C SER A 283 -1.40 -4.28 23.23
N THR A 284 -2.46 -4.38 22.43
CA THR A 284 -2.44 -5.15 21.17
C THR A 284 -3.06 -4.40 20.01
N VAL A 285 -2.31 -4.28 18.91
CA VAL A 285 -2.78 -3.76 17.62
C VAL A 285 -2.81 -4.90 16.59
N ASP A 286 -3.98 -5.22 16.05
CA ASP A 286 -4.14 -6.30 15.07
C ASP A 286 -3.73 -5.88 13.64
N GLY A 287 -3.80 -4.57 13.34
CA GLY A 287 -3.48 -4.00 12.02
C GLY A 287 -2.05 -3.51 11.87
N ALA A 288 -1.83 -2.69 10.84
CA ALA A 288 -0.56 -2.01 10.60
C ALA A 288 -0.41 -0.79 11.52
N VAL A 289 0.83 -0.37 11.75
CA VAL A 289 1.16 0.91 12.39
C VAL A 289 2.02 1.69 11.44
N ASP A 290 1.50 2.82 10.95
CA ASP A 290 2.11 3.66 9.94
C ASP A 290 2.32 5.06 10.53
N ILE A 291 3.54 5.59 10.45
CA ILE A 291 3.87 6.95 10.89
C ILE A 291 4.51 7.69 9.72
N HIS A 292 3.98 8.87 9.41
CA HIS A 292 4.48 9.74 8.36
C HIS A 292 4.70 11.16 8.87
N VAL A 293 5.93 11.65 8.80
CA VAL A 293 6.32 13.00 9.22
C VAL A 293 7.01 13.73 8.06
N GLU A 294 6.37 14.80 7.56
CA GLU A 294 6.92 15.66 6.49
C GLU A 294 7.85 16.78 7.04
N GLY A 295 8.06 16.75 8.35
CA GLY A 295 8.61 17.84 9.15
C GLY A 295 10.12 17.91 9.25
N SER A 296 10.57 18.61 10.29
CA SER A 296 12.00 18.72 10.61
C SER A 296 12.31 18.42 12.06
N GLU A 297 11.42 17.71 12.74
CA GLU A 297 11.63 17.20 14.10
C GLU A 297 11.76 15.68 14.04
N GLU A 298 10.97 14.91 14.78
CA GLU A 298 11.18 13.47 14.92
C GLU A 298 9.90 12.66 14.74
N ALA A 299 10.05 11.40 14.30
CA ALA A 299 9.00 10.40 14.32
C ALA A 299 9.36 9.37 15.39
N GLU A 300 8.57 9.31 16.46
CA GLU A 300 8.82 8.46 17.62
C GLU A 300 7.77 7.34 17.71
N LEU A 301 8.24 6.11 17.95
CA LEU A 301 7.38 4.97 18.25
C LEU A 301 7.97 4.16 19.41
N GLU A 302 7.24 4.12 20.51
CA GLU A 302 7.56 3.30 21.68
C GLU A 302 6.56 2.13 21.82
N ILE A 303 7.08 0.91 21.98
CA ILE A 303 6.27 -0.30 22.15
C ILE A 303 6.75 -1.04 23.41
N ASP A 304 6.05 -0.92 24.53
CA ASP A 304 6.39 -1.57 25.81
C ASP A 304 5.43 -2.72 26.14
N ASP A 305 5.97 -3.92 26.34
CA ASP A 305 5.23 -5.16 26.67
C ASP A 305 4.02 -5.48 25.73
N SER A 306 3.96 -4.82 24.57
CA SER A 306 2.84 -4.82 23.61
C SER A 306 3.03 -5.77 22.42
N THR A 307 1.96 -5.99 21.66
CA THR A 307 1.99 -6.79 20.42
C THR A 307 1.38 -6.05 19.23
N ILE A 308 2.13 -5.97 18.12
CA ILE A 308 1.63 -5.52 16.82
C ILE A 308 1.60 -6.74 15.87
N GLU A 309 0.43 -7.08 15.36
CA GLU A 309 0.26 -8.23 14.45
C GLU A 309 0.59 -7.88 12.99
N GLY A 310 0.40 -6.62 12.57
CA GLY A 310 0.69 -6.13 11.22
C GLY A 310 2.12 -5.60 11.02
N PRO A 311 2.41 -5.04 9.83
CA PRO A 311 3.66 -4.35 9.56
C PRO A 311 3.74 -3.01 10.31
N VAL A 312 4.97 -2.56 10.52
CA VAL A 312 5.25 -1.20 11.01
C VAL A 312 6.03 -0.46 9.92
N GLU A 313 5.51 0.67 9.46
CA GLU A 313 6.18 1.54 8.48
C GLU A 313 6.34 2.95 9.06
N ILE A 314 7.57 3.47 9.04
CA ILE A 314 7.87 4.81 9.54
C ILE A 314 8.57 5.60 8.44
N TYR A 315 8.06 6.78 8.14
CA TYR A 315 8.65 7.75 7.23
C TYR A 315 8.84 9.09 7.95
N SER A 316 10.06 9.62 7.92
CA SER A 316 10.37 10.97 8.40
C SER A 316 11.34 11.67 7.45
N GLU A 317 11.11 12.94 7.14
CA GLU A 317 12.10 13.78 6.44
C GLU A 317 13.34 14.12 7.32
N ASP A 318 13.32 13.77 8.61
CA ASP A 318 14.36 14.10 9.59
C ASP A 318 14.69 12.84 10.45
N GLU A 319 14.71 12.93 11.80
CA GLU A 319 15.10 11.84 12.70
C GLU A 319 13.95 10.82 12.92
N VAL A 320 14.31 9.55 13.18
CA VAL A 320 13.38 8.47 13.59
C VAL A 320 13.92 7.77 14.84
N ASP A 321 13.07 7.69 15.86
CA ASP A 321 13.34 7.00 17.12
C ASP A 321 12.35 5.84 17.31
N LEU A 322 12.89 4.62 17.45
CA LEU A 322 12.08 3.41 17.58
C LEU A 322 12.55 2.56 18.77
N GLU A 323 11.73 2.49 19.83
CA GLU A 323 11.93 1.60 20.97
C GLU A 323 10.96 0.41 20.92
N ILE A 324 11.50 -0.81 20.98
CA ILE A 324 10.72 -2.06 20.94
C ILE A 324 11.06 -2.93 22.15
N ASP A 325 10.24 -2.89 23.20
CA ASP A 325 10.16 -3.90 24.27
C ASP A 325 8.90 -4.79 24.16
N GLY A 326 8.44 -5.04 22.93
CA GLY A 326 7.27 -5.88 22.63
C GLY A 326 7.49 -6.97 21.56
N GLU A 327 6.41 -7.40 20.92
CA GLU A 327 6.43 -8.32 19.78
C GLU A 327 5.79 -7.72 18.52
N ILE A 328 6.58 -7.50 17.47
CA ILE A 328 6.08 -7.21 16.11
C ILE A 328 6.05 -8.52 15.31
N LYS A 329 4.87 -8.92 14.82
CA LYS A 329 4.68 -10.22 14.14
C LYS A 329 4.95 -10.17 12.63
N ASP A 330 5.07 -8.99 12.04
CA ASP A 330 5.40 -8.80 10.63
C ASP A 330 6.71 -8.02 10.43
N SER A 331 6.87 -7.35 9.29
CA SER A 331 8.03 -6.53 8.94
C SER A 331 8.02 -5.14 9.57
N VAL A 332 9.22 -4.58 9.69
CA VAL A 332 9.45 -3.17 10.04
C VAL A 332 10.18 -2.53 8.87
N VAL A 333 9.69 -1.39 8.39
CA VAL A 333 10.33 -0.60 7.33
C VAL A 333 10.49 0.84 7.83
N ILE A 334 11.69 1.39 7.72
CA ILE A 334 11.99 2.75 8.18
C ILE A 334 12.62 3.54 7.04
N PHE A 335 12.11 4.74 6.80
CA PHE A 335 12.68 5.76 5.93
C PHE A 335 12.94 7.04 6.74
N SER A 336 14.20 7.49 6.77
CA SER A 336 14.61 8.70 7.48
C SER A 336 15.48 9.59 6.61
N GLY A 337 15.23 10.89 6.64
CA GLY A 337 16.06 11.90 6.00
C GLY A 337 17.31 12.30 6.81
N ASP A 338 17.41 11.93 8.08
CA ASP A 338 18.61 12.10 8.93
C ASP A 338 18.94 10.83 9.74
N GLU A 339 18.94 10.87 11.07
CA GLU A 339 19.38 9.78 11.95
C GLU A 339 18.26 8.77 12.22
N VAL A 340 18.62 7.49 12.38
CA VAL A 340 17.73 6.44 12.88
C VAL A 340 18.34 5.85 14.16
N GLU A 341 17.66 6.01 15.28
CA GLU A 341 17.95 5.30 16.53
C GLU A 341 16.91 4.17 16.72
N LEU A 342 17.38 2.93 16.82
CA LEU A 342 16.52 1.76 17.06
C LEU A 342 17.07 0.96 18.25
N ASP A 343 16.36 0.97 19.38
CA ASP A 343 16.63 0.06 20.51
C ASP A 343 15.54 -1.02 20.59
N SER A 344 15.95 -2.29 20.64
CA SER A 344 15.00 -3.38 20.80
C SER A 344 15.39 -4.38 21.88
N GLN A 345 14.56 -4.51 22.89
CA GLN A 345 14.60 -5.59 23.88
C GLN A 345 13.61 -6.72 23.54
N GLY A 346 12.65 -6.43 22.66
CA GLY A 346 11.60 -7.28 22.15
C GLY A 346 11.98 -8.18 20.96
N THR A 347 10.99 -8.48 20.11
CA THR A 347 11.19 -9.30 18.91
C THR A 347 10.41 -8.80 17.70
N VAL A 348 11.10 -8.75 16.55
CA VAL A 348 10.49 -8.61 15.22
C VAL A 348 10.56 -9.96 14.50
N ALA A 349 9.43 -10.45 13.99
CA ALA A 349 9.36 -11.75 13.30
C ALA A 349 9.66 -11.66 11.79
N GLY A 350 9.37 -10.52 11.15
CA GLY A 350 9.61 -10.24 9.75
C GLY A 350 11.03 -9.74 9.43
N SER A 351 11.17 -9.05 8.30
CA SER A 351 12.38 -8.28 7.99
C SER A 351 12.37 -6.94 8.72
N VAL A 352 13.56 -6.38 8.94
CA VAL A 352 13.74 -5.01 9.37
C VAL A 352 14.56 -4.32 8.27
N ASP A 353 13.94 -3.42 7.52
CA ASP A 353 14.53 -2.75 6.38
C ASP A 353 14.65 -1.24 6.68
N ILE A 354 15.87 -0.73 6.78
CA ILE A 354 16.14 0.66 7.21
C ILE A 354 16.82 1.43 6.08
N TYR A 355 16.25 2.55 5.68
CA TYR A 355 16.76 3.49 4.69
C TYR A 355 16.97 4.85 5.35
N SER A 356 18.22 5.31 5.39
CA SER A 356 18.55 6.59 6.02
C SER A 356 19.65 7.34 5.27
N ASP A 357 19.49 8.66 5.17
CA ASP A 357 20.49 9.59 4.62
C ASP A 357 21.55 9.98 5.69
N GLY A 358 21.27 9.78 6.98
CA GLY A 358 22.15 10.04 8.12
C GLY A 358 22.84 8.81 8.73
N ASP A 359 23.09 8.85 10.04
CA ASP A 359 23.70 7.75 10.80
C ASP A 359 22.59 6.76 11.24
N ILE A 360 22.91 5.46 11.29
CA ILE A 360 21.99 4.40 11.75
C ILE A 360 22.61 3.75 12.99
N ASP A 361 21.93 3.80 14.14
CA ASP A 361 22.31 3.11 15.37
C ASP A 361 21.24 2.08 15.76
N VAL A 362 21.58 0.79 15.61
CA VAL A 362 20.69 -0.33 15.94
C VAL A 362 21.25 -1.12 17.12
N GLU A 363 20.50 -1.13 18.22
CA GLU A 363 20.78 -1.93 19.41
C GLU A 363 19.72 -3.04 19.60
N GLY A 364 20.16 -4.19 20.13
CA GLY A 364 19.24 -5.22 20.63
C GLY A 364 18.57 -6.15 19.61
N ILE A 365 18.40 -5.75 18.34
CA ILE A 365 17.89 -6.64 17.26
C ILE A 365 18.96 -7.64 16.79
N ASN A 366 18.51 -8.84 16.39
CA ASN A 366 19.39 -9.86 15.81
C ASN A 366 19.79 -9.51 14.36
N ASP A 367 20.98 -8.95 14.20
CA ASP A 367 21.75 -8.60 12.97
C ASP A 367 21.49 -9.42 11.67
N GLU A 368 21.05 -10.70 11.73
CA GLU A 368 20.74 -11.50 10.53
C GLU A 368 19.40 -11.15 9.84
N SER A 369 18.51 -10.37 10.47
CA SER A 369 17.21 -9.94 9.93
C SER A 369 17.12 -8.46 9.56
N VAL A 370 18.20 -7.70 9.76
CA VAL A 370 18.27 -6.26 9.48
C VAL A 370 19.00 -6.02 8.16
N GLU A 371 18.36 -5.34 7.21
CA GLU A 371 19.00 -4.81 6.00
C GLU A 371 19.10 -3.28 6.12
N GLU A 372 20.33 -2.77 6.27
CA GLU A 372 20.62 -1.34 6.39
C GLU A 372 21.04 -0.78 5.02
N HIS A 373 20.42 0.34 4.63
CA HIS A 373 20.67 1.02 3.36
C HIS A 373 21.02 2.49 3.62
N SER A 374 22.31 2.81 3.67
CA SER A 374 22.78 4.19 3.74
C SER A 374 22.94 4.80 2.35
N GLU A 375 22.75 6.11 2.19
CA GLU A 375 23.02 6.86 0.94
C GLU A 375 24.46 6.59 0.40
N SER A 376 25.39 6.24 1.30
CA SER A 376 26.78 5.91 0.96
C SER A 376 26.97 4.58 0.21
N ASP A 377 25.97 3.70 0.22
CA ASP A 377 25.98 2.40 -0.49
C ASP A 377 25.56 2.50 -1.96
N PHE A 378 25.01 3.65 -2.39
CA PHE A 378 24.51 3.87 -3.75
C PHE A 378 25.45 4.70 -4.67
N GLU A 379 26.64 5.15 -4.19
CA GLU A 379 27.65 5.92 -4.97
C GLU A 379 28.72 5.12 -5.77
#